data_AF-A0A536LP35-F1
#
_entry.id   AF-A0A536LP35-F1
#
_cell.length_a   1.000
_cell.length_b   1.000
_cell.length_c   1.000
_cell.angle_alpha   90.00
_cell.angle_beta   90.00
_cell.angle_gamma   90.00
#
_symmetry.space_group_name_H-M   'P 1'
#
loop_
_entity.id
_entity.type
_entity.pdbx_description
1 polymer ?
#
loop_
_entity_poly.entity_id
_entity_poly.type
_entity_poly.pdbx_seq_one_letter_code
_entity_poly.pdbx_strand_id
1 'polypeptide(L)'
;MGKQAVFTKRFAPSDADLAQCVRCGLCLQHCPTYVETGLEAESPRGRLYLIKAMAEGLIEPTVNVTGHMDMCLQCRNCEAVCPSGVPYGRIMEHGRAHVLHTGRAPFAWRMRALFLREVIAHPGRLSLLASALRLYRASGLRALAERTPHLRDRVALAPTIAGKEFKRRGVLARPKGALKYRVALLTGCIMPLAYGRVHAATVRVLARNGCEVVAPAMQACCGALHGHNGDLPAAMGLARREVDAFLAEDFDAVIVNSAGCSRVRRARSSPRFPAFDSSNCRTGTAVAAARVYTGSRRARCRYACWMRRCATSVRPALRSSRRQTPVA
;
A
#
# COMPACT_ATOMS: atom_id res chain seq x y z
N MET A 1 43.43 2.20 -1.91
CA MET A 1 42.68 1.08 -2.52
C MET A 1 41.19 1.39 -2.41
N GLY A 2 40.55 1.75 -3.52
CA GLY A 2 39.13 2.10 -3.54
C GLY A 2 38.27 0.88 -3.26
N LYS A 3 37.54 0.87 -2.14
CA LYS A 3 36.54 -0.16 -1.85
C LYS A 3 35.48 -0.07 -2.96
N GLN A 4 35.34 -1.12 -3.76
CA GLN A 4 34.27 -1.18 -4.75
C GLN A 4 32.93 -1.13 -4.01
N ALA A 5 32.07 -0.19 -4.41
CA ALA A 5 30.72 -0.12 -3.88
C ALA A 5 30.02 -1.47 -4.12
N VAL A 6 29.56 -2.11 -3.04
CA VAL A 6 28.88 -3.41 -3.13
C VAL A 6 27.59 -3.26 -3.94
N PHE A 7 26.95 -2.09 -3.90
CA PHE A 7 25.76 -1.79 -4.70
C PHE A 7 26.04 -1.62 -6.20
N THR A 8 25.28 -2.36 -7.01
CA THR A 8 25.14 -2.04 -8.43
C THR A 8 24.42 -0.70 -8.57
N LYS A 9 24.96 0.23 -9.38
CA LYS A 9 24.42 1.60 -9.59
C LYS A 9 22.91 1.65 -9.84
N ARG A 10 22.34 0.58 -10.42
CA ARG A 10 20.91 0.45 -10.73
C ARG A 10 20.01 0.39 -9.48
N PHE A 11 20.50 -0.16 -8.37
CA PHE A 11 19.71 -0.40 -7.16
C PHE A 11 20.27 0.31 -5.92
N ALA A 12 21.38 1.03 -6.06
CA ALA A 12 21.90 1.91 -5.01
C ALA A 12 20.80 2.90 -4.55
N PRO A 13 20.55 3.03 -3.23
CA PRO A 13 19.86 4.19 -2.69
C PRO A 13 20.64 5.45 -3.10
N SER A 14 19.94 6.56 -3.29
CA SER A 14 20.62 7.83 -3.57
C SER A 14 21.44 8.27 -2.35
N ASP A 15 22.66 8.76 -2.58
CA ASP A 15 23.49 9.34 -1.51
C ASP A 15 22.77 10.50 -0.80
N ALA A 16 21.98 11.29 -1.55
CA ALA A 16 21.15 12.35 -1.00
C ALA A 16 20.10 11.81 -0.02
N ASP A 17 19.49 10.65 -0.31
CA ASP A 17 18.50 10.02 0.58
C ASP A 17 19.16 9.51 1.86
N LEU A 18 20.33 8.88 1.74
CA LEU A 18 21.07 8.32 2.87
C LEU A 18 21.61 9.42 3.79
N ALA A 19 22.01 10.57 3.23
CA ALA A 19 22.57 11.70 3.96
C ALA A 19 21.54 12.47 4.81
N GLN A 20 20.23 12.34 4.55
CA GLN A 20 19.19 13.08 5.27
C GLN A 20 19.02 12.64 6.75
N CYS A 21 19.46 11.44 7.11
CA CYS A 21 19.28 10.93 8.47
C CYS A 21 20.28 11.55 9.45
N VAL A 22 19.81 12.44 10.33
CA VAL A 22 20.61 13.05 11.41
C VAL A 22 20.72 12.17 12.68
N ARG A 23 20.20 10.94 12.65
CA ARG A 23 20.26 9.95 13.75
C ARG A 23 19.63 10.37 15.08
N CYS A 24 18.74 11.37 15.10
CA CYS A 24 18.09 11.90 16.31
C CYS A 24 17.24 10.91 17.13
N GLY A 25 16.78 9.80 16.54
CA GLY A 25 16.04 8.76 17.27
C GLY A 25 14.52 8.95 17.40
N LEU A 26 13.93 10.02 16.83
CA LEU A 26 12.46 10.21 16.88
C LEU A 26 11.69 9.01 16.28
N CYS A 27 12.27 8.31 15.31
CA CYS A 27 11.64 7.17 14.65
C CYS A 27 11.51 5.91 15.53
N LEU A 28 12.21 5.84 16.67
CA LEU A 28 12.32 4.63 17.51
C LEU A 28 10.95 4.20 18.07
N GLN A 29 10.30 5.11 18.81
CA GLN A 29 9.00 4.85 19.47
C GLN A 29 7.83 4.66 18.48
N HIS A 30 8.07 4.93 17.20
CA HIS A 30 7.09 4.78 16.13
C HIS A 30 7.32 3.53 15.27
N CYS A 31 8.39 2.78 15.53
CA CYS A 31 8.70 1.55 14.84
C CYS A 31 8.23 0.34 15.67
N PRO A 32 7.22 -0.42 15.19
CA PRO A 32 6.67 -1.52 15.98
C PRO A 32 7.72 -2.60 16.27
N THR A 33 8.59 -2.93 15.30
CA THR A 33 9.61 -3.96 15.51
C THR A 33 10.69 -3.53 16.50
N TYR A 34 11.03 -2.24 16.57
CA TYR A 34 11.92 -1.75 17.61
C TYR A 34 11.26 -1.78 18.99
N VAL A 35 10.00 -1.34 19.09
CA VAL A 35 9.26 -1.34 20.36
C VAL A 35 9.15 -2.75 20.94
N GLU A 36 8.92 -3.76 20.10
CA GLU A 36 8.86 -5.16 20.54
C GLU A 36 10.23 -5.77 20.89
N THR A 37 11.30 -5.39 20.18
CA THR A 37 12.61 -6.06 20.33
C THR A 37 13.60 -5.32 21.22
N GLY A 38 13.47 -4.00 21.36
CA GLY A 38 14.46 -3.13 22.01
C GLY A 38 15.80 -3.01 21.26
N LEU A 39 16.00 -3.74 20.16
CA LEU A 39 17.26 -3.79 19.43
C LEU A 39 17.36 -2.63 18.45
N GLU A 40 18.40 -1.80 18.57
CA GLU A 40 18.61 -0.65 17.68
C GLU A 40 18.71 -1.06 16.20
N ALA A 41 19.26 -2.24 15.89
CA ALA A 41 19.30 -2.79 14.53
C ALA A 41 17.90 -3.02 13.93
N GLU A 42 16.88 -3.23 14.78
CA GLU A 42 15.47 -3.35 14.40
C GLU A 42 14.74 -2.00 14.37
N SER A 43 15.46 -0.90 14.51
CA SER A 43 14.91 0.45 14.35
C SER A 43 14.99 0.94 12.91
N PRO A 44 14.24 1.99 12.52
CA PRO A 44 14.36 2.59 11.19
C PRO A 44 15.75 3.20 10.99
N ARG A 45 16.32 3.88 11.99
CA ARG A 45 17.66 4.47 11.85
C ARG A 45 18.75 3.39 11.83
N GLY A 46 18.60 2.31 12.61
CA GLY A 46 19.54 1.19 12.61
C GLY A 46 19.57 0.47 11.27
N ARG A 47 18.40 0.14 10.70
CA ARG A 47 18.33 -0.45 9.36
C ARG A 47 18.85 0.49 8.27
N LEU A 48 18.57 1.79 8.37
CA LEU A 48 19.14 2.78 7.44
C LEU A 48 20.67 2.79 7.54
N TYR A 49 21.22 2.72 8.75
CA TYR A 49 22.67 2.63 8.96
C TYR A 49 23.27 1.37 8.32
N LEU A 50 22.62 0.21 8.48
CA LEU A 50 23.03 -1.03 7.81
C LEU A 50 22.99 -0.90 6.28
N ILE A 51 21.93 -0.29 5.73
CA ILE A 51 21.81 -0.04 4.28
C ILE A 51 22.91 0.90 3.80
N LYS A 52 23.20 1.97 4.55
CA LYS A 52 24.29 2.92 4.24
C LYS A 52 25.65 2.24 4.27
N ALA A 53 25.93 1.44 5.30
CA ALA A 53 27.19 0.70 5.41
C ALA A 53 27.36 -0.31 4.27
N MET A 54 26.29 -0.97 3.82
CA MET A 54 26.33 -1.80 2.61
C MET A 54 26.57 -0.95 1.35
N ALA A 55 25.94 0.22 1.24
CA ALA A 55 26.11 1.14 0.10
C ALA A 55 27.55 1.65 -0.03
N GLU A 56 28.20 1.91 1.10
CA GLU A 56 29.60 2.33 1.20
C GLU A 56 30.60 1.17 1.10
N GLY A 57 30.13 -0.08 0.95
CA GLY A 57 30.98 -1.27 0.90
C GLY A 57 31.74 -1.54 2.20
N LEU A 58 31.20 -1.10 3.33
CA LEU A 58 31.76 -1.35 4.66
C LEU A 58 31.34 -2.73 5.21
N ILE A 59 30.16 -3.20 4.82
CA ILE A 59 29.62 -4.50 5.22
C ILE A 59 28.99 -5.22 4.03
N GLU A 60 28.97 -6.55 4.09
CA GLU A 60 28.35 -7.40 3.09
C GLU A 60 26.93 -7.82 3.51
N PRO A 61 26.02 -8.10 2.56
CA PRO A 61 24.65 -8.53 2.85
C PRO A 61 24.61 -9.99 3.32
N THR A 62 25.04 -10.23 4.56
CA THR A 62 24.97 -11.55 5.21
C THR A 62 23.55 -11.87 5.66
N VAL A 63 23.29 -13.12 6.06
CA VAL A 63 21.98 -13.54 6.58
C VAL A 63 21.56 -12.72 7.80
N ASN A 64 22.50 -12.37 8.69
CA ASN A 64 22.20 -11.54 9.87
C ASN A 64 21.82 -10.11 9.48
N VAL A 65 22.58 -9.49 8.56
CA VAL A 65 22.29 -8.12 8.09
C VAL A 65 20.94 -8.08 7.35
N THR A 66 20.68 -9.05 6.49
CA THR A 66 19.44 -9.14 5.72
C THR A 66 18.22 -9.51 6.57
N GLY A 67 18.42 -10.25 7.67
CA GLY A 67 17.38 -10.56 8.66
C GLY A 67 16.74 -9.31 9.26
N HIS A 68 17.56 -8.32 9.65
CA HIS A 68 17.07 -7.03 10.12
C HIS A 68 16.22 -6.32 9.05
N MET A 69 16.59 -6.44 7.77
CA MET A 69 15.79 -5.88 6.68
C MET A 69 14.47 -6.61 6.49
N ASP A 70 14.41 -7.94 6.64
CA ASP A 70 13.19 -8.74 6.47
C ASP A 70 12.14 -8.41 7.54
N MET A 71 12.57 -8.14 8.78
CA MET A 71 11.70 -7.71 9.89
C MET A 71 10.98 -6.38 9.62
N CYS A 72 11.48 -5.56 8.69
CA CYS A 72 10.83 -4.30 8.34
C CYS A 72 9.47 -4.55 7.65
N LEU A 73 8.38 -4.20 8.33
CA LEU A 73 7.02 -4.27 7.78
C LEU A 73 6.75 -3.26 6.64
N GLN A 74 7.66 -2.29 6.42
CA GLN A 74 7.47 -1.15 5.52
C GLN A 74 6.14 -0.39 5.74
N CYS A 75 5.70 -0.26 7.01
CA CYS A 75 4.52 0.53 7.35
C CYS A 75 4.70 2.04 7.06
N ARG A 76 5.95 2.51 7.04
CA ARG A 76 6.40 3.90 6.82
C ARG A 76 5.94 4.89 7.89
N ASN A 77 5.61 4.42 9.09
CA ASN A 77 5.31 5.31 10.21
C ASN A 77 6.51 6.21 10.55
N CYS A 78 7.72 5.68 10.40
CA CYS A 78 8.97 6.40 10.54
C CYS A 78 9.12 7.61 9.59
N GLU A 79 8.57 7.56 8.38
CA GLU A 79 8.63 8.69 7.44
C GLU A 79 7.73 9.83 7.92
N ALA A 80 6.54 9.52 8.46
CA ALA A 80 5.56 10.52 8.88
C ALA A 80 6.02 11.35 10.08
N VAL A 81 6.89 10.79 10.92
CA VAL A 81 7.40 11.41 12.15
C VAL A 81 8.81 11.98 11.99
N CYS A 82 9.45 11.78 10.83
CA CYS A 82 10.82 12.22 10.61
C CYS A 82 10.86 13.72 10.28
N PRO A 83 11.46 14.58 11.12
CA PRO A 83 11.56 16.01 10.83
C PRO A 83 12.48 16.28 9.62
N SER A 84 13.46 15.41 9.37
CA SER A 84 14.39 15.50 8.24
C SER A 84 13.80 14.99 6.92
N GLY A 85 12.59 14.42 6.92
CA GLY A 85 11.93 13.97 5.69
C GLY A 85 12.58 12.77 5.00
N VAL A 86 13.32 11.92 5.74
CA VAL A 86 14.02 10.75 5.18
C VAL A 86 13.04 9.82 4.43
N PRO A 87 13.26 9.52 3.13
CA PRO A 87 12.40 8.66 2.32
C PRO A 87 12.68 7.17 2.59
N TYR A 88 12.52 6.76 3.86
CA TYR A 88 12.94 5.46 4.37
C TYR A 88 12.43 4.27 3.56
N GLY A 89 11.18 4.31 3.11
CA GLY A 89 10.60 3.25 2.29
C GLY A 89 11.30 3.07 0.95
N ARG A 90 11.73 4.16 0.30
CA ARG A 90 12.52 4.08 -0.94
C ARG A 90 13.90 3.49 -0.66
N ILE A 91 14.57 3.95 0.40
CA ILE A 91 15.87 3.42 0.83
C ILE A 91 15.76 1.91 1.11
N MET A 92 14.72 1.47 1.82
CA MET A 92 14.49 0.06 2.12
C MET A 92 14.20 -0.79 0.88
N GLU A 93 13.39 -0.29 -0.06
CA GLU A 93 13.11 -0.99 -1.33
C GLU A 93 14.39 -1.18 -2.15
N HIS A 94 15.22 -0.15 -2.23
CA HIS A 94 16.53 -0.21 -2.90
C HIS A 94 17.51 -1.14 -2.18
N GLY A 95 17.56 -1.09 -0.85
CA GLY A 95 18.35 -2.02 -0.05
C GLY A 95 17.95 -3.48 -0.29
N ARG A 96 16.65 -3.79 -0.25
CA ARG A 96 16.15 -5.15 -0.55
C ARG A 96 16.42 -5.56 -1.98
N ALA A 97 16.29 -4.63 -2.94
CA ALA A 97 16.59 -4.90 -4.34
C ALA A 97 18.04 -5.25 -4.58
N HIS A 98 18.94 -4.51 -3.94
CA HIS A 98 20.36 -4.82 -3.99
C HIS A 98 20.65 -6.22 -3.48
N VAL A 99 20.15 -6.59 -2.30
CA VAL A 99 20.27 -7.95 -1.76
C VAL A 99 19.75 -8.99 -2.76
N LEU A 100 18.53 -8.80 -3.29
CA LEU A 100 17.90 -9.69 -4.27
C LEU A 100 18.75 -9.91 -5.52
N HIS A 101 19.51 -8.89 -5.95
CA HIS A 101 20.31 -8.89 -7.18
C HIS A 101 21.81 -9.16 -6.99
N THR A 102 22.31 -9.26 -5.75
CA THR A 102 23.72 -9.63 -5.46
C THR A 102 23.98 -11.14 -5.52
N GLY A 103 22.95 -11.96 -5.69
CA GLY A 103 23.05 -13.42 -5.61
C GLY A 103 23.13 -13.96 -4.17
N ARG A 104 23.28 -13.08 -3.16
CA ARG A 104 23.35 -13.45 -1.74
C ARG A 104 22.02 -13.42 -1.01
N ALA A 105 20.93 -13.15 -1.72
CA ALA A 105 19.60 -13.16 -1.13
C ALA A 105 19.22 -14.54 -0.59
N PRO A 106 18.60 -14.60 0.61
CA PRO A 106 18.07 -15.85 1.15
C PRO A 106 17.12 -16.54 0.15
N PHE A 107 17.12 -17.87 0.14
CA PHE A 107 16.26 -18.66 -0.75
C PHE A 107 14.78 -18.26 -0.64
N ALA A 108 14.31 -18.00 0.58
CA ALA A 108 12.95 -17.56 0.85
C ALA A 108 12.58 -16.25 0.12
N TRP A 109 13.51 -15.30 -0.01
CA TRP A 109 13.27 -14.04 -0.73
C TRP A 109 13.11 -14.28 -2.23
N ARG A 110 13.95 -15.16 -2.80
CA ARG A 110 13.88 -15.54 -4.22
C ARG A 110 12.57 -16.25 -4.54
N MET A 111 12.16 -17.20 -3.69
CA MET A 111 10.88 -17.89 -3.84
C MET A 111 9.69 -16.95 -3.68
N ARG A 112 9.76 -16.01 -2.73
CA ARG A 112 8.74 -14.96 -2.57
C ARG A 112 8.64 -14.08 -3.81
N ALA A 113 9.76 -13.61 -4.35
CA ALA A 113 9.78 -12.80 -5.58
C ALA A 113 9.20 -13.57 -6.77
N LEU A 114 9.55 -14.86 -6.93
CA LEU A 114 8.99 -15.72 -7.96
C LEU A 114 7.48 -15.90 -7.79
N PHE A 115 7.00 -16.17 -6.58
CA PHE A 115 5.57 -16.28 -6.29
C PHE A 115 4.81 -14.99 -6.60
N LEU A 116 5.38 -13.83 -6.26
CA LEU A 116 4.77 -12.54 -6.57
C LEU A 116 4.65 -12.33 -8.09
N ARG A 117 5.70 -12.63 -8.85
CA ARG A 117 5.72 -12.53 -10.32
C ARG A 117 4.71 -13.47 -10.96
N GLU A 118 4.76 -14.75 -10.59
CA GLU A 118 4.03 -15.79 -11.31
C GLU A 118 2.58 -15.95 -10.85
N VAL A 119 2.26 -15.62 -9.60
CA VAL A 119 0.92 -15.82 -9.04
C VAL A 119 0.23 -14.48 -8.77
N ILE A 120 0.83 -13.62 -7.93
CA ILE A 120 0.15 -12.39 -7.49
C ILE A 120 -0.06 -11.38 -8.63
N ALA A 121 0.90 -11.29 -9.57
CA ALA A 121 0.79 -10.37 -10.70
C ALA A 121 -0.25 -10.81 -11.75
N HIS A 122 -0.72 -12.07 -11.70
CA HIS A 122 -1.62 -12.66 -12.69
C HIS A 122 -3.00 -12.96 -12.09
N PRO A 123 -4.04 -12.14 -12.35
CA PRO A 123 -5.36 -12.27 -11.74
C PRO A 123 -6.03 -13.64 -11.92
N GLY A 124 -5.82 -14.29 -13.08
CA GLY A 124 -6.37 -15.63 -13.35
C GLY A 124 -5.78 -16.70 -12.45
N ARG A 125 -4.44 -16.78 -12.38
CA ARG A 125 -3.72 -17.71 -11.48
C ARG A 125 -4.04 -17.44 -10.01
N LEU A 126 -4.12 -16.17 -9.63
CA LEU A 126 -4.47 -15.76 -8.28
C LEU A 126 -5.91 -16.14 -7.91
N SER A 127 -6.87 -15.99 -8.83
CA SER A 127 -8.26 -16.39 -8.60
C SER A 127 -8.40 -17.91 -8.50
N LEU A 128 -7.63 -18.68 -9.30
CA LEU A 128 -7.54 -20.14 -9.17
C LEU A 128 -7.00 -20.54 -7.78
N LEU A 129 -5.89 -19.95 -7.34
CA LEU A 129 -5.34 -20.20 -6.01
C LEU A 129 -6.34 -19.84 -4.91
N ALA A 130 -7.02 -18.70 -5.02
CA ALA A 130 -8.04 -18.29 -4.07
C ALA A 130 -9.26 -19.22 -4.03
N SER A 131 -9.57 -19.89 -5.15
CA SER A 131 -10.67 -20.85 -5.26
C SER A 131 -10.27 -22.21 -4.66
N ALA A 132 -9.04 -22.67 -4.94
CA ALA A 132 -8.46 -23.85 -4.31
C ALA A 132 -8.37 -23.69 -2.78
N LEU A 133 -7.95 -22.52 -2.29
CA LEU A 133 -7.92 -22.21 -0.85
C LEU A 133 -9.32 -22.19 -0.22
N ARG A 134 -10.35 -21.73 -0.96
CA ARG A 134 -11.74 -21.81 -0.50
C ARG A 134 -12.23 -23.25 -0.42
N LEU A 135 -11.92 -24.08 -1.42
CA LEU A 135 -12.27 -25.50 -1.43
C LEU A 135 -11.58 -26.28 -0.29
N TYR A 136 -10.28 -26.05 -0.10
CA TYR A 136 -9.51 -26.64 1.02
C TYR A 136 -10.11 -26.32 2.39
N ARG A 137 -10.69 -25.12 2.55
CA ARG A 137 -11.37 -24.74 3.79
C ARG A 137 -12.75 -25.36 3.90
N ALA A 138 -13.50 -25.40 2.81
CA ALA A 138 -14.84 -25.98 2.76
C ALA A 138 -14.83 -27.50 2.99
N SER A 139 -13.74 -28.18 2.61
CA SER A 139 -13.60 -29.63 2.78
C SER A 139 -13.31 -30.08 4.22
N GLY A 140 -13.16 -29.16 5.19
CA GLY A 140 -12.85 -29.50 6.58
C GLY A 140 -11.42 -29.99 6.82
N LEU A 141 -10.60 -30.14 5.77
CA LEU A 141 -9.18 -30.51 5.86
C LEU A 141 -8.36 -29.53 6.70
N ARG A 142 -8.80 -28.27 6.77
CA ARG A 142 -8.23 -27.28 7.69
C ARG A 142 -8.34 -27.74 9.15
N ALA A 143 -9.51 -28.20 9.59
CA ALA A 143 -9.72 -28.65 10.96
C ALA A 143 -8.88 -29.89 11.29
N LEU A 144 -8.67 -30.77 10.30
CA LEU A 144 -7.77 -31.90 10.43
C LEU A 144 -6.31 -31.45 10.57
N ALA A 145 -5.86 -30.51 9.75
CA ALA A 145 -4.50 -29.99 9.79
C ALA A 145 -4.21 -29.16 11.06
N GLU A 146 -5.21 -28.47 11.63
CA GLU A 146 -5.09 -27.77 12.92
C GLU A 146 -4.95 -28.72 14.11
N ARG A 147 -5.42 -29.97 13.99
CA ARG A 147 -5.19 -31.02 15.00
C ARG A 147 -3.77 -31.57 14.97
N THR A 148 -3.06 -31.43 13.85
CA THR A 148 -1.68 -31.88 13.71
C THR A 148 -0.70 -30.82 14.26
N PRO A 149 0.07 -31.10 15.32
CA PRO A 149 0.91 -30.10 16.00
C PRO A 149 1.88 -29.37 15.06
N HIS A 150 2.50 -30.09 14.12
CA HIS A 150 3.47 -29.51 13.16
C HIS A 150 2.83 -28.65 12.06
N LEU A 151 1.52 -28.74 11.86
CA LEU A 151 0.79 -28.02 10.81
C LEU A 151 -0.09 -26.89 11.37
N ARG A 152 -0.45 -26.96 12.66
CA ARG A 152 -1.32 -25.99 13.33
C ARG A 152 -0.93 -24.55 13.05
N ASP A 153 0.30 -24.17 13.36
CA ASP A 153 0.75 -22.78 13.24
C ASP A 153 0.82 -22.33 11.78
N ARG A 154 1.20 -23.23 10.86
CA ARG A 154 1.29 -22.95 9.42
C ARG A 154 -0.08 -22.73 8.80
N VAL A 155 -1.08 -23.49 9.26
CA VAL A 155 -2.47 -23.40 8.78
C VAL A 155 -3.21 -22.23 9.43
N ALA A 156 -2.90 -21.89 10.68
CA ALA A 156 -3.48 -20.73 11.38
C ALA A 156 -3.12 -19.40 10.69
N LEU A 157 -1.92 -19.30 10.13
CA LEU A 157 -1.44 -18.13 9.38
C LEU A 157 -1.98 -18.04 7.94
N ALA A 158 -2.71 -19.07 7.46
CA ALA A 158 -3.25 -19.06 6.11
C ALA A 158 -4.31 -17.95 5.95
N PRO A 159 -4.21 -17.11 4.91
CA PRO A 159 -5.11 -15.99 4.74
C PRO A 159 -6.56 -16.46 4.55
N THR A 160 -7.48 -15.79 5.24
CA THR A 160 -8.91 -16.04 5.05
C THR A 160 -9.44 -15.16 3.93
N ILE A 161 -9.67 -15.75 2.76
CA ILE A 161 -10.38 -15.08 1.66
C ILE A 161 -11.87 -15.35 1.84
N ALA A 162 -12.57 -14.41 2.48
CA ALA A 162 -14.01 -14.50 2.74
C ALA A 162 -14.78 -13.50 1.87
N GLY A 163 -15.93 -13.95 1.36
CA GLY A 163 -16.89 -13.12 0.63
C GLY A 163 -16.83 -13.25 -0.89
N LYS A 164 -17.68 -12.44 -1.56
CA LYS A 164 -17.83 -12.44 -3.02
C LYS A 164 -16.73 -11.62 -3.69
N GLU A 165 -16.08 -12.22 -4.66
CA GLU A 165 -15.05 -11.56 -5.48
C GLU A 165 -15.64 -10.38 -6.26
N PHE A 166 -14.88 -9.28 -6.34
CA PHE A 166 -15.21 -8.12 -7.16
C PHE A 166 -14.58 -8.26 -8.56
N LYS A 167 -15.27 -8.90 -9.51
CA LYS A 167 -14.73 -9.12 -10.87
C LYS A 167 -15.09 -8.05 -11.91
N ARG A 168 -15.94 -7.09 -11.55
CA ARG A 168 -16.49 -6.11 -12.50
C ARG A 168 -15.40 -5.18 -13.04
N ARG A 169 -15.46 -4.92 -14.35
CA ARG A 169 -14.60 -4.01 -15.13
C ARG A 169 -15.45 -3.10 -16.00
N GLY A 170 -14.85 -2.05 -16.56
CA GLY A 170 -15.55 -1.02 -17.33
C GLY A 170 -16.34 -0.09 -16.43
N VAL A 171 -17.49 0.40 -16.91
CA VAL A 171 -18.37 1.27 -16.13
C VAL A 171 -19.00 0.47 -14.99
N LEU A 172 -18.59 0.77 -13.76
CA LEU A 172 -19.04 0.08 -12.55
C LEU A 172 -20.36 0.63 -12.00
N ALA A 173 -20.57 1.94 -12.18
CA ALA A 173 -21.80 2.63 -11.85
C ALA A 173 -21.85 3.99 -12.56
N ARG A 174 -23.06 4.36 -12.97
CA ARG A 174 -23.40 5.74 -13.36
C ARG A 174 -23.94 6.51 -12.14
N PRO A 175 -23.78 7.83 -12.11
CA PRO A 175 -24.32 8.63 -11.01
C PRO A 175 -25.85 8.54 -10.97
N LYS A 176 -26.44 8.63 -9.77
CA LYS A 176 -27.90 8.67 -9.61
C LYS A 176 -28.54 10.03 -9.93
N GLY A 177 -27.72 11.03 -10.26
CA GLY A 177 -28.14 12.39 -10.60
C GLY A 177 -27.19 12.98 -11.64
N ALA A 178 -27.03 14.30 -11.64
CA ALA A 178 -26.12 14.97 -12.57
C ALA A 178 -24.69 14.40 -12.50
N LEU A 179 -24.10 14.16 -13.67
CA LEU A 179 -22.70 13.78 -13.80
C LEU A 179 -21.82 14.97 -13.41
N LYS A 180 -21.07 14.82 -12.32
CA LYS A 180 -20.11 15.81 -11.84
C LYS A 180 -18.68 15.46 -12.23
N TYR A 181 -18.33 14.18 -12.10
CA TYR A 181 -16.98 13.69 -12.34
C TYR A 181 -17.00 12.30 -12.97
N ARG A 182 -16.00 11.99 -13.79
CA ARG A 182 -15.69 10.65 -14.29
C ARG A 182 -14.39 10.18 -13.65
N VAL A 183 -14.48 9.17 -12.80
CA VAL A 183 -13.34 8.72 -11.97
C VAL A 183 -12.99 7.27 -12.22
N ALA A 184 -11.69 6.97 -12.21
CA ALA A 184 -11.20 5.62 -12.38
C ALA A 184 -10.87 4.97 -11.03
N LEU A 185 -11.37 3.77 -10.77
CA LEU A 185 -11.09 2.99 -9.57
C LEU A 185 -9.96 1.98 -9.84
N LEU A 186 -8.87 2.10 -9.07
CA LEU A 186 -7.84 1.08 -9.00
C LEU A 186 -8.33 -0.11 -8.17
N THR A 187 -8.65 -1.20 -8.85
CA THR A 187 -9.08 -2.44 -8.20
C THR A 187 -7.91 -3.19 -7.58
N GLY A 188 -6.71 -3.12 -8.20
CA GLY A 188 -5.54 -3.89 -7.78
C GLY A 188 -5.69 -5.41 -7.97
N CYS A 189 -4.79 -6.19 -7.35
CA CYS A 189 -4.74 -7.67 -7.44
C CYS A 189 -5.38 -8.38 -6.25
N ILE A 190 -5.03 -8.01 -5.01
CA ILE A 190 -5.50 -8.67 -3.77
C ILE A 190 -6.90 -8.18 -3.36
N MET A 191 -7.13 -6.87 -3.47
CA MET A 191 -8.38 -6.24 -3.01
C MET A 191 -9.66 -6.84 -3.62
N PRO A 192 -9.71 -7.19 -4.93
CA PRO A 192 -10.90 -7.81 -5.51
C PRO A 192 -11.29 -9.14 -4.87
N LEU A 193 -10.30 -9.88 -4.37
CA LEU A 193 -10.47 -11.22 -3.79
C LEU A 193 -10.77 -11.13 -2.30
N ALA A 194 -9.95 -10.42 -1.53
CA ALA A 194 -10.04 -10.37 -0.07
C ALA A 194 -10.97 -9.26 0.45
N TYR A 195 -11.15 -8.19 -0.32
CA TYR A 195 -11.85 -6.97 0.12
C TYR A 195 -12.86 -6.46 -0.91
N GLY A 196 -13.49 -7.37 -1.68
CA GLY A 196 -14.46 -7.01 -2.72
C GLY A 196 -15.63 -6.15 -2.23
N ARG A 197 -16.03 -6.33 -0.96
CA ARG A 197 -17.04 -5.49 -0.29
C ARG A 197 -16.63 -4.02 -0.19
N VAL A 198 -15.33 -3.73 -0.03
CA VAL A 198 -14.78 -2.38 0.06
C VAL A 198 -14.88 -1.70 -1.31
N HIS A 199 -14.51 -2.39 -2.40
CA HIS A 199 -14.72 -1.89 -3.76
C HIS A 199 -16.19 -1.62 -4.05
N ALA A 200 -17.08 -2.55 -3.71
CA ALA A 200 -18.51 -2.36 -3.88
C ALA A 200 -19.04 -1.14 -3.10
N ALA A 201 -18.57 -0.94 -1.86
CA ALA A 201 -18.92 0.23 -1.06
C ALA A 201 -18.38 1.53 -1.68
N THR A 202 -17.12 1.55 -2.12
CA THR A 202 -16.51 2.70 -2.81
C THR A 202 -17.31 3.11 -4.04
N VAL A 203 -17.68 2.15 -4.90
CA VAL A 203 -18.52 2.41 -6.08
C VAL A 203 -19.86 3.03 -5.69
N ARG A 204 -20.56 2.48 -4.69
CA ARG A 204 -21.86 3.02 -4.24
C ARG A 204 -21.75 4.45 -3.71
N VAL A 205 -20.71 4.74 -2.93
CA VAL A 205 -20.49 6.07 -2.35
C VAL A 205 -20.18 7.09 -3.46
N LEU A 206 -19.28 6.76 -4.39
CA LEU A 206 -18.91 7.65 -5.49
C LEU A 206 -20.11 7.92 -6.42
N ALA A 207 -20.86 6.88 -6.80
CA ALA A 207 -22.05 7.05 -7.66
C ALA A 207 -23.14 7.92 -7.01
N ARG A 208 -23.32 7.83 -5.69
CA ARG A 208 -24.24 8.72 -4.95
C ARG A 208 -23.77 10.17 -4.91
N ASN A 209 -22.48 10.42 -5.09
CA ASN A 209 -21.88 11.76 -5.09
C ASN A 209 -21.70 12.35 -6.49
N GLY A 210 -22.37 11.80 -7.51
CA GLY A 210 -22.33 12.34 -8.88
C GLY A 210 -21.15 11.87 -9.71
N CYS A 211 -20.43 10.83 -9.29
CA CYS A 211 -19.34 10.27 -10.08
C CYS A 211 -19.81 9.13 -10.99
N GLU A 212 -19.44 9.15 -12.27
CA GLU A 212 -19.33 7.93 -13.06
C GLU A 212 -18.06 7.19 -12.63
N VAL A 213 -18.20 5.94 -12.20
CA VAL A 213 -17.09 5.13 -11.68
C VAL A 213 -16.71 4.08 -12.70
N VAL A 214 -15.48 4.13 -13.17
CA VAL A 214 -14.94 3.21 -14.17
C VAL A 214 -13.79 2.41 -13.56
N ALA A 215 -13.73 1.11 -13.78
CA ALA A 215 -12.51 0.34 -13.55
C ALA A 215 -11.93 -0.05 -14.91
N PRO A 216 -10.84 0.58 -15.39
CA PRO A 216 -10.25 0.27 -16.69
C PRO A 216 -10.05 -1.24 -16.87
N ALA A 217 -10.46 -1.76 -18.02
CA ALA A 217 -10.49 -3.20 -18.25
C ALA A 217 -9.08 -3.83 -18.20
N MET A 218 -8.09 -3.10 -18.71
CA MET A 218 -6.70 -3.55 -18.84
C MET A 218 -5.80 -3.19 -17.65
N GLN A 219 -6.35 -2.67 -16.54
CA GLN A 219 -5.49 -2.34 -15.39
C GLN A 219 -4.82 -3.60 -14.81
N ALA A 220 -3.50 -3.50 -14.60
CA ALA A 220 -2.69 -4.55 -14.02
C ALA A 220 -2.56 -4.43 -12.48
N CYS A 221 -1.78 -5.32 -11.87
CA CYS A 221 -1.30 -5.12 -10.50
C CYS A 221 -0.48 -3.81 -10.41
N CYS A 222 -0.62 -3.08 -9.30
CA CYS A 222 0.07 -1.81 -9.06
C CYS A 222 1.59 -1.96 -8.78
N GLY A 223 2.12 -3.18 -8.69
CA GLY A 223 3.55 -3.44 -8.46
C GLY A 223 4.03 -3.29 -7.01
N ALA A 224 3.21 -2.79 -6.08
CA ALA A 224 3.61 -2.49 -4.69
C ALA A 224 4.27 -3.64 -3.96
N LEU A 225 3.64 -4.82 -4.01
CA LEU A 225 4.16 -6.01 -3.34
C LEU A 225 5.51 -6.44 -3.89
N HIS A 226 5.78 -6.22 -5.18
CA HIS A 226 7.07 -6.54 -5.80
C HIS A 226 8.14 -5.59 -5.29
N GLY A 227 7.87 -4.28 -5.32
CA GLY A 227 8.82 -3.26 -4.87
C GLY A 227 9.17 -3.40 -3.39
N HIS A 228 8.15 -3.62 -2.54
CA HIS A 228 8.37 -3.86 -1.11
C HIS A 228 9.24 -5.10 -0.85
N ASN A 229 9.25 -6.08 -1.74
CA ASN A 229 10.10 -7.28 -1.61
C ASN A 229 11.42 -7.17 -2.41
N GLY A 230 11.80 -5.97 -2.83
CA GLY A 230 13.07 -5.71 -3.53
C GLY A 230 13.03 -5.97 -5.03
N ASP A 231 11.92 -6.47 -5.59
CA ASP A 231 11.81 -6.72 -7.02
C ASP A 231 11.37 -5.45 -7.78
N LEU A 232 12.25 -4.45 -7.74
CA LEU A 232 12.03 -3.15 -8.39
C LEU A 232 11.81 -3.25 -9.90
N PRO A 233 12.53 -4.10 -10.67
CA PRO A 233 12.28 -4.22 -12.10
C PRO A 233 10.85 -4.68 -12.42
N ALA A 234 10.34 -5.72 -11.74
CA ALA A 234 8.97 -6.18 -11.94
C ALA A 234 7.94 -5.14 -11.45
N ALA A 235 8.21 -4.49 -10.30
CA ALA A 235 7.37 -3.42 -9.78
C ALA A 235 7.20 -2.28 -10.79
N MET A 236 8.30 -1.82 -11.40
CA MET A 236 8.29 -0.77 -12.40
C MET A 236 7.55 -1.19 -13.68
N GLY A 237 7.76 -2.42 -14.16
CA GLY A 237 7.05 -2.94 -15.33
C GLY A 237 5.53 -3.01 -15.11
N LEU A 238 5.10 -3.44 -13.93
CA LEU A 238 3.70 -3.49 -13.54
C LEU A 238 3.08 -2.09 -13.38
N ALA A 239 3.78 -1.18 -12.71
CA ALA A 239 3.33 0.20 -12.54
C ALA A 239 3.19 0.93 -13.89
N ARG A 240 4.06 0.66 -14.87
CA ARG A 240 3.94 1.20 -16.23
C ARG A 240 2.63 0.75 -16.89
N ARG A 241 2.39 -0.56 -16.94
CA ARG A 241 1.14 -1.12 -17.50
C ARG A 241 -0.10 -0.63 -16.80
N GLU A 242 -0.05 -0.46 -15.47
CA GLU A 242 -1.15 0.17 -14.72
C GLU A 242 -1.36 1.60 -15.22
N VAL A 243 -0.34 2.45 -15.18
CA VAL A 243 -0.46 3.86 -15.61
C VAL A 243 -0.98 3.97 -17.05
N ASP A 244 -0.47 3.15 -17.98
CA ASP A 244 -0.90 3.15 -19.38
C ASP A 244 -2.41 2.83 -19.49
N ALA A 245 -2.91 1.87 -18.72
CA ALA A 245 -4.35 1.55 -18.68
C ALA A 245 -5.22 2.69 -18.13
N PHE A 246 -4.69 3.53 -17.24
CA PHE A 246 -5.39 4.71 -16.72
C PHE A 246 -5.25 5.94 -17.60
N LEU A 247 -4.26 5.97 -18.51
CA LEU A 247 -4.07 7.05 -19.49
C LEU A 247 -4.79 6.79 -20.82
N ALA A 248 -5.22 5.55 -21.07
CA ALA A 248 -5.98 5.17 -22.27
C ALA A 248 -7.37 5.83 -22.36
N GLU A 249 -7.89 6.34 -21.24
CA GLU A 249 -9.17 7.05 -21.16
C GLU A 249 -9.00 8.32 -20.31
N ASP A 250 -9.81 9.34 -20.55
CA ASP A 250 -9.79 10.56 -19.74
C ASP A 250 -10.63 10.42 -18.47
N PHE A 251 -10.00 10.70 -17.33
CA PHE A 251 -10.60 10.69 -16.01
C PHE A 251 -10.22 11.95 -15.23
N ASP A 252 -11.16 12.49 -14.45
CA ASP A 252 -10.92 13.63 -13.56
C ASP A 252 -9.98 13.26 -12.41
N ALA A 253 -10.08 12.00 -11.96
CA ALA A 253 -9.28 11.47 -10.88
C ALA A 253 -9.15 9.94 -10.90
N VAL A 254 -8.05 9.44 -10.33
CA VAL A 254 -7.87 8.04 -9.99
C VAL A 254 -8.10 7.83 -8.50
N ILE A 255 -9.03 6.95 -8.16
CA ILE A 255 -9.40 6.60 -6.80
C ILE A 255 -8.68 5.30 -6.40
N VAL A 256 -7.99 5.37 -5.27
CA VAL A 256 -7.32 4.22 -4.66
C VAL A 256 -7.83 4.04 -3.23
N ASN A 257 -8.41 2.88 -2.94
CA ASN A 257 -8.90 2.51 -1.59
C ASN A 257 -8.02 1.43 -0.92
N SER A 258 -6.81 1.23 -1.44
CA SER A 258 -5.80 0.30 -0.91
C SER A 258 -4.55 1.07 -0.48
N ALA A 259 -4.18 0.93 0.80
CA ALA A 259 -3.00 1.61 1.34
C ALA A 259 -1.72 1.23 0.58
N GLY A 260 -1.53 -0.05 0.24
CA GLY A 260 -0.34 -0.54 -0.46
C GLY A 260 -0.21 0.04 -1.87
N CYS A 261 -1.28 0.00 -2.68
CA CYS A 261 -1.21 0.54 -4.04
C CYS A 261 -1.10 2.07 -4.08
N SER A 262 -1.60 2.78 -3.06
CA SER A 262 -1.59 4.25 -3.03
C SER A 262 -0.20 4.87 -3.00
N ARG A 263 0.85 4.10 -2.68
CA ARG A 263 2.21 4.60 -2.43
C ARG A 263 3.19 4.38 -3.59
N VAL A 264 2.92 3.44 -4.50
CA VAL A 264 3.82 3.15 -5.65
C VAL A 264 3.77 4.23 -6.72
N ARG A 265 2.60 4.87 -6.90
CA ARG A 265 2.45 5.96 -7.89
C ARG A 265 3.31 7.20 -7.57
N ARG A 266 3.86 7.30 -6.36
CA ARG A 266 4.73 8.43 -5.97
C ARG A 266 6.04 8.50 -6.77
N ALA A 267 6.50 7.38 -7.34
CA ALA A 267 7.79 7.30 -8.04
C ALA A 267 7.77 7.85 -9.48
N ARG A 268 6.60 8.06 -10.09
CA ARG A 268 6.48 8.62 -11.45
C ARG A 268 5.41 9.70 -11.46
N SER A 269 5.81 10.93 -11.12
CA SER A 269 4.98 12.11 -11.37
C SER A 269 4.80 12.26 -12.88
N SER A 270 3.61 11.92 -13.39
CA SER A 270 3.22 12.41 -14.71
C SER A 270 2.70 13.85 -14.53
N PRO A 271 2.86 14.74 -15.52
CA PRO A 271 2.30 16.09 -15.45
C PRO A 271 0.78 16.11 -15.20
N ARG A 272 0.08 15.02 -15.54
CA ARG A 272 -1.36 14.84 -15.39
C ARG A 272 -1.76 14.29 -13.99
N PHE A 273 -0.85 13.66 -13.25
CA PHE A 273 -1.09 13.16 -11.89
C PHE A 273 0.14 13.42 -11.00
N PRO A 274 0.27 14.61 -10.39
CA PRO A 274 1.44 14.97 -9.59
C PRO A 274 1.54 14.15 -8.29
N ALA A 275 2.77 14.04 -7.77
CA ALA A 275 3.06 13.35 -6.51
C ALA A 275 2.45 14.10 -5.31
N PHE A 276 1.99 13.36 -4.30
CA PHE A 276 1.39 13.89 -3.07
C PHE A 276 2.43 14.44 -2.08
N ASP A 277 2.17 15.65 -1.57
CA ASP A 277 2.85 16.29 -0.44
C ASP A 277 2.12 15.96 0.89
N SER A 278 2.85 15.32 1.81
CA SER A 278 2.34 14.87 3.12
C SER A 278 2.34 15.96 4.20
N SER A 279 2.88 17.15 3.93
CA SER A 279 2.94 18.27 4.88
C SER A 279 1.55 18.72 5.40
N ASN A 280 0.49 18.43 4.65
CA ASN A 280 -0.86 18.90 4.91
C ASN A 280 -1.82 17.88 5.55
N CYS A 281 -1.38 16.66 5.86
CA CYS A 281 -2.20 15.66 6.57
C CYS A 281 -1.76 15.52 8.03
N ARG A 282 -2.14 16.48 8.88
CA ARG A 282 -2.15 16.24 10.34
C ARG A 282 -3.45 15.51 10.70
N THR A 283 -3.31 14.53 11.60
CA THR A 283 -4.34 13.71 12.27
C THR A 283 -4.65 12.35 11.64
N GLY A 284 -4.24 11.32 12.38
CA GLY A 284 -4.68 9.95 12.20
C GLY A 284 -6.15 9.81 12.55
N THR A 285 -6.96 9.46 11.56
CA THR A 285 -8.25 8.81 11.76
C THR A 285 -8.48 7.89 10.58
N ALA A 286 -8.76 6.63 10.89
CA ALA A 286 -9.14 5.61 9.92
C ALA A 286 -10.48 5.99 9.28
N VAL A 287 -10.43 6.67 8.14
CA VAL A 287 -11.59 6.86 7.26
C VAL A 287 -11.11 6.68 5.83
N ALA A 288 -11.94 6.02 5.02
CA ALA A 288 -11.73 5.79 3.59
C ALA A 288 -11.50 7.13 2.84
N ALA A 289 -10.27 7.63 2.88
CA ALA A 289 -9.85 8.73 2.03
C ALA A 289 -9.68 8.16 0.62
N ALA A 290 -10.72 8.28 -0.20
CA ALA A 290 -10.57 8.27 -1.63
C ALA A 290 -9.57 9.37 -1.97
N ARG A 291 -8.31 9.01 -2.22
CA ARG A 291 -7.28 9.96 -2.62
C ARG A 291 -7.57 10.37 -4.05
N VAL A 292 -8.06 11.59 -4.22
CA VAL A 292 -8.38 12.19 -5.52
C VAL A 292 -7.12 12.88 -6.03
N TYR A 293 -6.52 12.35 -7.09
CA TYR A 293 -5.45 13.05 -7.83
C TYR A 293 -6.12 13.86 -8.94
N THR A 294 -6.24 15.18 -8.76
CA THR A 294 -6.84 16.06 -9.77
C THR A 294 -5.82 16.49 -10.82
N GLY A 295 -6.13 16.25 -12.09
CA GLY A 295 -5.22 16.49 -13.21
C GLY A 295 -5.29 17.86 -13.89
N SER A 296 -5.86 18.91 -13.27
CA SER A 296 -6.01 20.21 -13.94
C SER A 296 -5.10 21.32 -13.36
N ARG A 297 -4.41 22.04 -14.27
CA ARG A 297 -3.44 23.12 -14.00
C ARG A 297 -4.04 24.41 -13.38
N ARG A 298 -5.27 24.42 -12.88
CA ARG A 298 -5.87 25.58 -12.21
C ARG A 298 -6.83 25.14 -11.10
N ALA A 299 -6.27 24.72 -9.97
CA ALA A 299 -7.01 24.76 -8.71
C ALA A 299 -6.00 25.07 -7.60
N ARG A 300 -5.94 26.35 -7.20
CA ARG A 300 -5.25 26.73 -5.96
C ARG A 300 -5.91 25.95 -4.83
N CYS A 301 -5.12 25.09 -4.21
CA CYS A 301 -5.55 24.20 -3.14
C CYS A 301 -5.99 25.04 -1.93
N ARG A 302 -7.30 25.19 -1.73
CA ARG A 302 -7.91 25.57 -0.45
C ARG A 302 -8.86 24.45 -0.04
N TYR A 303 -8.35 23.34 0.48
CA TYR A 303 -9.21 22.37 1.15
C TYR A 303 -8.55 21.83 2.42
N ALA A 304 -8.83 22.56 3.51
CA ALA A 304 -8.90 22.03 4.86
C ALA A 304 -10.25 21.28 5.02
N CYS A 305 -10.20 20.12 5.69
CA CYS A 305 -11.28 19.55 6.52
C CYS A 305 -12.72 19.51 5.91
N TRP A 306 -13.00 18.56 5.01
CA TRP A 306 -14.37 18.36 4.47
C TRP A 306 -15.26 17.39 5.28
N MET A 307 -14.74 16.74 6.33
CA MET A 307 -15.55 15.78 7.12
C MET A 307 -16.38 16.40 8.26
N ARG A 308 -16.22 17.69 8.62
CA ARG A 308 -17.05 18.29 9.70
C ARG A 308 -18.48 18.66 9.27
N ARG A 309 -18.78 18.88 7.98
CA ARG A 309 -20.13 19.31 7.54
C ARG A 309 -21.12 18.18 7.24
N CYS A 310 -20.66 16.94 7.04
CA CYS A 310 -21.56 15.80 6.84
C CYS A 310 -22.13 15.22 8.15
N ALA A 311 -21.49 15.50 9.30
CA ALA A 311 -21.98 15.01 10.60
C ALA A 311 -23.14 15.84 11.18
N THR A 312 -23.34 17.07 10.70
CA THR A 312 -24.40 17.98 11.20
C THR A 312 -25.73 17.87 10.44
N SER A 313 -25.86 17.04 9.41
CA SER A 313 -27.08 16.99 8.56
C SER A 313 -27.88 15.69 8.62
N VAL A 314 -27.69 14.84 9.64
CA VAL A 314 -28.43 13.58 9.86
C VAL A 314 -28.59 13.41 11.39
N ARG A 315 -29.60 13.90 12.13
CA ARG A 315 -31.08 13.71 12.19
C ARG A 315 -31.49 14.11 13.66
N PRO A 316 -32.77 14.18 14.09
CA PRO A 316 -34.03 13.96 13.37
C PRO A 316 -35.08 15.09 13.54
N ALA A 317 -35.90 15.28 12.50
CA ALA A 317 -37.29 15.68 12.70
C ALA A 317 -38.02 14.48 13.30
N LEU A 318 -38.33 14.53 14.60
CA LEU A 318 -39.36 13.74 15.29
C LEU A 318 -39.47 14.27 16.72
N ARG A 319 -40.70 14.64 17.11
CA ARG A 319 -41.21 15.12 18.43
C ARG A 319 -41.30 16.63 18.64
N SER A 320 -42.27 17.24 17.96
CA SER A 320 -43.17 18.18 18.61
C SER A 320 -44.29 17.40 19.32
N SER A 321 -44.33 17.47 20.66
CA SER A 321 -45.56 17.48 21.49
C SER A 321 -45.20 17.22 22.96
N ARG A 322 -45.90 17.93 23.86
CA ARG A 322 -45.79 18.00 25.33
C ARG A 322 -44.80 19.08 25.80
N ARG A 323 -45.24 20.35 25.83
CA ARG A 323 -45.93 21.03 26.96
C ARG A 323 -45.11 20.98 28.26
N GLN A 324 -44.64 22.17 28.61
CA GLN A 324 -44.10 22.59 29.90
C GLN A 324 -45.11 22.31 31.02
N THR A 325 -44.61 21.85 32.17
CA THR A 325 -45.03 22.33 33.50
C THR A 325 -43.76 22.41 34.36
N PRO A 326 -43.53 23.51 35.09
CA PRO A 326 -42.44 23.64 36.04
C PRO A 326 -42.91 23.19 37.43
N VAL A 327 -41.96 22.92 38.34
CA VAL A 327 -41.94 23.29 39.78
C VAL A 327 -41.23 22.21 40.62
N ALA A 328 -40.38 22.74 41.51
CA ALA A 328 -39.71 22.18 42.69
C ALA A 328 -38.48 21.28 42.45
#